data_AF-A0A1Y3TXY0-F1
#
_entry.id   AF-A0A1Y3TXY0-F1
#
_cell.length_a   1.000
_cell.length_b   1.000
_cell.length_c   1.000
_cell.angle_alpha   90.00
_cell.angle_beta   90.00
_cell.angle_gamma   90.00
#
_symmetry.space_group_name_H-M   'P 1'
#
loop_
_entity.id
_entity.type
_entity.pdbx_description
1 polymer ?
#
loop_
_entity_poly.entity_id
_entity_poly.type
_entity_poly.pdbx_seq_one_letter_code
_entity_poly.pdbx_strand_id
1 'polypeptide(L)'
;MVGFNTIELFHQWIDFNEEEGTYRGVKTASQDTLEELIAADTDKKLREFTAQWFPFMSVWKSWERPDFEEEVKAASDTRDLMLLVLELKRMADEDDCSREAFERLGVAFSRGGTEKHEQAFMYYLASSDSFSKYIRATNHCKEGEKRLRKQFAEMIEREYPPEEAEAMGDPDDDFFATYVALGYASKERIEDDHLYLKGQEERVSGLNPEGKYPVMSFFGGNFGKSISCSKDRALWFIDHIFRPCLQGVWIETEDGILAPKADTNFTSLWVCLADSFRESRVTACKTCGLPIIVSGERGTKRLYCNDTCKRKYKRALKFASLVNDDGMDLQDAAKASGMAAATATRILERNGIYVNSAQ
;
A
#
# COMPACT_ATOMS: atom_id res chain seq x y z
N MET A 1 -23.05 20.53 -23.66
CA MET A 1 -22.09 20.13 -22.62
C MET A 1 -22.48 18.75 -22.17
N VAL A 2 -21.73 17.73 -22.60
CA VAL A 2 -21.96 16.34 -22.18
C VAL A 2 -21.26 16.20 -20.82
N GLY A 3 -22.03 16.01 -19.76
CA GLY A 3 -21.48 15.71 -18.44
C GLY A 3 -20.90 14.31 -18.45
N PHE A 4 -19.62 14.18 -18.08
CA PHE A 4 -19.00 12.90 -17.77
C PHE A 4 -19.54 12.41 -16.42
N ASN A 5 -20.76 11.89 -16.44
CA ASN A 5 -21.35 11.23 -15.28
C ASN A 5 -20.63 9.87 -15.09
N THR A 6 -20.15 9.68 -13.86
CA THR A 6 -19.88 8.40 -13.16
C THR A 6 -19.54 7.18 -14.02
N ILE A 7 -18.29 6.69 -13.87
CA ILE A 7 -17.93 5.34 -14.32
C ILE A 7 -18.68 4.39 -13.38
N GLU A 8 -19.80 3.83 -13.82
CA GLU A 8 -20.46 2.74 -13.11
C GLU A 8 -19.68 1.45 -13.42
N LEU A 9 -18.97 0.92 -12.42
CA LEU A 9 -18.33 -0.38 -12.48
C LEU A 9 -19.42 -1.47 -12.50
N PHE A 10 -19.85 -1.89 -13.69
CA PHE A 10 -20.75 -3.02 -13.86
C PHE A 10 -20.03 -4.36 -13.69
N HIS A 11 -20.71 -5.30 -13.02
CA HIS A 11 -20.28 -6.66 -12.72
C HIS A 11 -19.72 -7.41 -13.94
N GLN A 12 -18.52 -7.99 -13.82
CA GLN A 12 -18.17 -9.18 -14.62
C GLN A 12 -17.68 -10.32 -13.72
N TRP A 13 -18.47 -11.40 -13.77
CA TRP A 13 -18.19 -12.75 -13.30
C TRP A 13 -17.25 -13.46 -14.28
N ILE A 14 -16.43 -14.39 -13.77
CA ILE A 14 -15.83 -15.44 -14.57
C ILE A 14 -16.32 -16.76 -14.00
N ASP A 15 -17.14 -17.45 -14.77
CA ASP A 15 -17.47 -18.85 -14.57
C ASP A 15 -17.16 -19.55 -15.90
N PHE A 16 -16.54 -20.73 -15.85
CA PHE A 16 -16.27 -21.50 -17.06
C PHE A 16 -17.54 -22.27 -17.42
N ASN A 17 -18.22 -21.84 -18.47
CA ASN A 17 -19.37 -22.58 -18.99
C ASN A 17 -18.88 -23.72 -19.91
N GLU A 18 -18.81 -24.94 -19.37
CA GLU A 18 -18.43 -26.16 -20.11
C GLU A 18 -19.35 -26.47 -21.30
N GLU A 19 -20.62 -26.06 -21.27
CA GLU A 19 -21.58 -26.35 -22.34
C GLU A 19 -21.44 -25.40 -23.55
N GLU A 20 -20.92 -24.18 -23.34
CA GLU A 20 -20.87 -23.12 -24.36
C GLU A 20 -19.45 -22.83 -24.89
N GLY A 21 -18.40 -23.35 -24.24
CA GLY A 21 -17.02 -23.27 -24.74
C GLY A 21 -16.44 -21.85 -24.83
N THR A 22 -16.89 -20.91 -24.00
CA THR A 22 -16.41 -19.51 -24.01
C THR A 22 -15.59 -19.15 -22.76
N TYR A 23 -14.51 -18.40 -22.97
CA TYR A 23 -13.66 -17.81 -21.92
C TYR A 23 -14.15 -16.43 -21.53
N ARG A 24 -14.14 -16.07 -20.25
CA ARG A 24 -14.47 -14.70 -19.81
C ARG A 24 -13.51 -14.20 -18.72
N GLY A 25 -12.94 -13.00 -18.91
CA GLY A 25 -12.76 -11.95 -17.89
C GLY A 25 -11.66 -12.03 -16.81
N VAL A 26 -11.56 -10.94 -16.05
CA VAL A 26 -10.91 -10.73 -14.74
C VAL A 26 -12.04 -10.46 -13.73
N LYS A 27 -11.93 -10.87 -12.45
CA LYS A 27 -13.01 -10.64 -11.48
C LYS A 27 -13.09 -9.13 -11.17
N THR A 28 -14.26 -8.54 -11.38
CA THR A 28 -14.50 -7.13 -11.01
C THR A 28 -14.67 -7.06 -9.49
N ALA A 29 -13.77 -6.37 -8.80
CA ALA A 29 -13.85 -6.18 -7.35
C ALA A 29 -15.03 -5.26 -6.98
N SER A 30 -15.76 -5.61 -5.94
CA SER A 30 -16.72 -4.72 -5.27
C SER A 30 -16.01 -3.94 -4.15
N GLN A 31 -16.67 -2.91 -3.60
CA GLN A 31 -16.18 -2.23 -2.41
C GLN A 31 -15.96 -3.22 -1.23
N ASP A 32 -16.87 -4.18 -1.03
CA ASP A 32 -16.74 -5.20 0.01
C ASP A 32 -15.46 -6.05 -0.17
N THR A 33 -15.06 -6.29 -1.41
CA THR A 33 -13.83 -7.01 -1.74
C THR A 33 -12.59 -6.27 -1.25
N LEU A 34 -12.55 -4.95 -1.49
CA LEU A 34 -11.46 -4.11 -1.02
C LEU A 34 -11.43 -4.12 0.51
N GLU A 35 -12.59 -3.99 1.15
CA GLU A 35 -12.69 -4.03 2.61
C GLU A 35 -12.25 -5.38 3.19
N GLU A 36 -12.57 -6.50 2.53
CA GLU A 36 -12.09 -7.84 2.90
C GLU A 36 -10.57 -7.93 2.85
N LEU A 37 -9.93 -7.46 1.77
CA LEU A 37 -8.48 -7.44 1.65
C LEU A 37 -7.83 -6.55 2.71
N ILE A 38 -8.35 -5.34 2.92
CA ILE A 38 -7.88 -4.41 3.97
C ILE A 38 -7.94 -5.09 5.35
N ALA A 39 -9.00 -5.85 5.62
CA ALA A 39 -9.21 -6.58 6.87
C ALA A 39 -8.43 -7.90 7.01
N ALA A 40 -7.80 -8.39 5.93
CA ALA A 40 -7.00 -9.60 5.92
C ALA A 40 -5.61 -9.39 6.56
N ASP A 41 -5.61 -9.16 7.88
CA ASP A 41 -4.45 -8.79 8.69
C ASP A 41 -3.61 -9.97 9.20
N THR A 42 -3.87 -11.19 8.74
CA THR A 42 -3.12 -12.39 9.12
C THR A 42 -2.91 -13.27 7.90
N ASP A 43 -1.84 -14.06 7.88
CA ASP A 43 -1.56 -15.02 6.80
C ASP A 43 -2.73 -15.95 6.51
N LYS A 44 -3.43 -16.40 7.56
CA LYS A 44 -4.62 -17.22 7.42
C LYS A 44 -5.72 -16.50 6.63
N LYS A 45 -6.04 -15.26 6.99
CA LYS A 45 -7.07 -14.46 6.29
C LYS A 45 -6.62 -14.09 4.87
N LEU A 46 -5.33 -13.78 4.67
CA LEU A 46 -4.78 -13.52 3.34
C LEU A 46 -4.90 -14.75 2.45
N ARG A 47 -4.64 -15.96 2.98
CA ARG A 47 -4.86 -17.22 2.26
C ARG A 47 -6.33 -17.45 1.94
N GLU A 48 -7.23 -17.22 2.90
CA GLU A 48 -8.69 -17.33 2.69
C GLU A 48 -9.16 -16.37 1.58
N PHE A 49 -8.74 -15.11 1.64
CA PHE A 49 -9.02 -14.11 0.60
C PHE A 49 -8.44 -14.54 -0.75
N THR A 50 -7.17 -14.95 -0.79
CA THR A 50 -6.48 -15.37 -2.02
C THR A 50 -7.17 -16.58 -2.66
N ALA A 51 -7.55 -17.59 -1.87
CA ALA A 51 -8.27 -18.76 -2.35
C ALA A 51 -9.63 -18.40 -2.96
N GLN A 52 -10.30 -17.35 -2.47
CA GLN A 52 -11.58 -16.88 -2.98
C GLN A 52 -11.46 -15.95 -4.20
N TRP A 53 -10.39 -15.16 -4.29
CA TRP A 53 -10.27 -14.04 -5.24
C TRP A 53 -9.24 -14.25 -6.35
N PHE A 54 -8.17 -15.01 -6.11
CA PHE A 54 -7.09 -15.23 -7.06
C PHE A 54 -7.08 -16.57 -7.84
N PRO A 55 -8.06 -17.49 -7.78
CA PRO A 55 -7.95 -18.76 -8.53
C PRO A 55 -8.17 -18.63 -10.05
N PHE A 56 -8.53 -17.46 -10.59
CA PHE A 56 -9.00 -17.28 -11.98
C PHE A 56 -8.18 -16.29 -12.85
N MET A 57 -6.92 -16.03 -12.54
CA MET A 57 -6.11 -15.12 -13.39
C MET A 57 -5.89 -15.72 -14.80
N SER A 58 -6.28 -14.98 -15.84
CA SER A 58 -6.45 -15.44 -17.23
C SER A 58 -5.16 -15.71 -18.03
N VAL A 59 -5.30 -16.63 -19.02
CA VAL A 59 -4.49 -17.08 -20.19
C VAL A 59 -2.98 -17.31 -20.05
N TRP A 60 -2.19 -16.44 -19.43
CA TRP A 60 -0.73 -16.63 -19.38
C TRP A 60 -0.26 -17.59 -18.29
N LYS A 61 -1.13 -17.92 -17.33
CA LYS A 61 -0.83 -18.83 -16.21
C LYS A 61 -1.51 -20.21 -16.30
N SER A 62 -2.30 -20.48 -17.34
CA SER A 62 -3.08 -21.73 -17.41
C SER A 62 -2.28 -22.97 -17.86
N TRP A 63 -0.96 -22.89 -18.05
CA TRP A 63 -0.16 -24.04 -18.50
C TRP A 63 0.88 -24.53 -17.49
N GLU A 64 1.27 -23.74 -16.50
CA GLU A 64 2.16 -24.19 -15.42
C GLU A 64 1.64 -23.60 -14.09
N ARG A 65 1.13 -24.50 -13.24
CA ARG A 65 0.44 -24.22 -11.97
C ARG A 65 1.03 -22.99 -11.23
N PRO A 66 0.28 -21.89 -11.04
CA PRO A 66 0.75 -20.82 -10.18
C PRO A 66 0.99 -21.38 -8.77
N ASP A 67 2.16 -21.09 -8.22
CA ASP A 67 2.46 -21.38 -6.82
C ASP A 67 1.50 -20.54 -5.95
N PHE A 68 0.58 -21.21 -5.26
CA PHE A 68 -0.40 -20.56 -4.39
C PHE A 68 0.27 -19.65 -3.36
N GLU A 69 1.47 -20.01 -2.90
CA GLU A 69 2.25 -19.18 -1.97
C GLU A 69 2.68 -17.85 -2.60
N GLU A 70 3.04 -17.84 -3.89
CA GLU A 70 3.40 -16.60 -4.59
C GLU A 70 2.19 -15.68 -4.79
N GLU A 71 0.99 -16.23 -4.98
CA GLU A 71 -0.25 -15.44 -5.04
C GLU A 71 -0.61 -14.85 -3.67
N VAL A 72 -0.42 -15.62 -2.58
CA VAL A 72 -0.61 -15.12 -1.21
C VAL A 72 0.34 -13.96 -0.92
N LYS A 73 1.61 -14.08 -1.32
CA LYS A 73 2.58 -12.97 -1.22
C LYS A 73 2.13 -11.77 -2.04
N ALA A 74 1.61 -11.97 -3.24
CA ALA A 74 1.16 -10.88 -4.10
C ALA A 74 -0.07 -10.16 -3.54
N ALA A 75 -1.01 -10.90 -2.94
CA ALA A 75 -2.15 -10.34 -2.21
C ALA A 75 -1.68 -9.57 -0.97
N SER A 76 -0.69 -10.10 -0.25
CA SER A 76 -0.04 -9.42 0.87
C SER A 76 0.60 -8.09 0.44
N ASP A 77 1.41 -8.11 -0.63
CA ASP A 77 2.06 -6.90 -1.14
C ASP A 77 1.05 -5.86 -1.63
N THR A 78 0.01 -6.30 -2.33
CA THR A 78 -1.10 -5.44 -2.76
C THR A 78 -1.78 -4.79 -1.56
N ARG A 79 -2.07 -5.58 -0.52
CA ARG A 79 -2.69 -5.08 0.71
C ARG A 79 -1.82 -4.04 1.41
N ASP A 80 -0.53 -4.32 1.57
CA ASP A 80 0.41 -3.40 2.23
C ASP A 80 0.43 -2.02 1.53
N LEU A 81 0.54 -2.03 0.20
CA LEU A 81 0.55 -0.81 -0.60
C LEU A 81 -0.81 -0.09 -0.58
N MET A 82 -1.93 -0.82 -0.58
CA MET A 82 -3.26 -0.22 -0.43
C MET A 82 -3.42 0.45 0.94
N LEU A 83 -2.94 -0.17 2.01
CA LEU A 83 -2.95 0.44 3.35
C LEU A 83 -2.12 1.72 3.38
N LEU A 84 -0.95 1.73 2.74
CA LEU A 84 -0.12 2.93 2.61
C LEU A 84 -0.87 4.04 1.86
N VAL A 85 -1.51 3.72 0.73
CA VAL A 85 -2.29 4.70 -0.05
C VAL A 85 -3.46 5.25 0.76
N LEU A 86 -4.15 4.40 1.51
CA LEU A 86 -5.25 4.82 2.38
C LEU A 86 -4.76 5.75 3.51
N GLU A 87 -3.60 5.48 4.08
CA GLU A 87 -3.01 6.32 5.12
C GLU A 87 -2.56 7.68 4.56
N LEU A 88 -1.91 7.70 3.39
CA LEU A 88 -1.57 8.94 2.68
C LEU A 88 -2.84 9.75 2.34
N LYS A 89 -3.91 9.08 1.91
CA LYS A 89 -5.19 9.74 1.62
C LYS A 89 -5.85 10.29 2.87
N ARG A 90 -5.78 9.56 4.00
CA ARG A 90 -6.23 10.05 5.31
C ARG A 90 -5.46 11.29 5.72
N MET A 91 -4.13 11.28 5.61
CA MET A 91 -3.29 12.45 5.90
C MET A 91 -3.71 13.66 5.06
N ALA A 92 -3.99 13.47 3.77
CA ALA A 92 -4.47 14.54 2.90
C ALA A 92 -5.88 15.04 3.26
N ASP A 93 -6.79 14.14 3.64
CA ASP A 93 -8.18 14.47 3.99
C ASP A 93 -8.32 15.12 5.37
N GLU A 94 -7.44 14.78 6.31
CA GLU A 94 -7.44 15.29 7.68
C GLU A 94 -6.38 16.40 7.91
N ASP A 95 -5.63 16.78 6.87
CA ASP A 95 -4.55 17.78 6.89
C ASP A 95 -3.40 17.45 7.88
N ASP A 96 -3.15 16.15 8.10
CA ASP A 96 -2.13 15.59 8.99
C ASP A 96 -0.80 15.33 8.24
N CYS A 97 -0.31 16.34 7.51
CA CYS A 97 0.84 16.23 6.59
C CYS A 97 2.17 16.75 7.16
N SER A 98 2.44 16.51 8.45
CA SER A 98 3.71 16.93 9.08
C SER A 98 4.90 16.11 8.59
N ARG A 99 6.13 16.61 8.80
CA ARG A 99 7.35 15.85 8.49
C ARG A 99 7.39 14.53 9.26
N GLU A 100 7.08 14.58 10.55
CA GLU A 100 7.05 13.41 11.43
C GLU A 100 5.96 12.42 10.99
N ALA A 101 4.87 12.87 10.37
CA ALA A 101 3.87 11.98 9.77
C ALA A 101 4.45 11.23 8.57
N PHE A 102 5.12 11.91 7.63
CA PHE A 102 5.77 11.27 6.49
C PHE A 102 6.93 10.34 6.91
N GLU A 103 7.78 10.77 7.84
CA GLU A 103 8.89 9.94 8.36
C GLU A 103 8.38 8.69 9.09
N ARG A 104 7.21 8.77 9.75
CA ARG A 104 6.55 7.58 10.33
C ARG A 104 6.12 6.56 9.27
N LEU A 105 5.88 6.97 8.02
CA LEU A 105 5.62 6.07 6.91
C LEU A 105 6.90 5.51 6.26
N GLY A 106 8.08 5.98 6.67
CA GLY A 106 9.36 5.61 6.06
C GLY A 106 9.78 6.54 4.90
N VAL A 107 9.24 7.75 4.82
CA VAL A 107 9.72 8.75 3.86
C VAL A 107 11.05 9.35 4.35
N ALA A 108 12.09 9.23 3.52
CA ALA A 108 13.37 9.86 3.74
C ALA A 108 13.47 11.17 2.94
N PHE A 109 13.73 12.28 3.64
CA PHE A 109 13.96 13.58 3.01
C PHE A 109 15.46 13.84 2.83
N SER A 110 15.84 14.40 1.68
CA SER A 110 17.23 14.77 1.39
C SER A 110 17.33 16.10 0.64
N ARG A 111 18.55 16.63 0.55
CA ARG A 111 18.81 17.91 -0.13
C ARG A 111 18.39 17.82 -1.61
N GLY A 112 17.54 18.74 -2.05
CA GLY A 112 17.15 18.84 -3.44
C GLY A 112 18.22 19.48 -4.33
N GLY A 113 17.90 19.63 -5.62
CA GLY A 113 18.81 20.23 -6.61
C GLY A 113 19.18 21.70 -6.33
N THR A 114 18.48 22.37 -5.41
CA THR A 114 18.83 23.71 -4.91
C THR A 114 18.47 23.84 -3.42
N GLU A 115 18.93 24.89 -2.74
CA GLU A 115 18.63 25.13 -1.31
C GLU A 115 17.14 25.31 -0.98
N LYS A 116 16.34 25.71 -1.98
CA LYS A 116 14.89 25.90 -1.84
C LYS A 116 14.10 24.61 -2.10
N HIS A 117 14.77 23.57 -2.58
CA HIS A 117 14.14 22.31 -2.92
C HIS A 117 14.59 21.18 -2.00
N GLU A 118 13.77 20.15 -1.94
CA GLU A 118 13.97 18.96 -1.15
C GLU A 118 13.44 17.74 -1.90
N GLN A 119 14.24 16.68 -1.89
CA GLN A 119 13.87 15.38 -2.37
C GLN A 119 13.22 14.57 -1.27
N ALA A 120 12.28 13.71 -1.65
CA ALA A 120 11.67 12.75 -0.75
C ALA A 120 11.65 11.38 -1.43
N PHE A 121 12.04 10.34 -0.70
CA PHE A 121 12.09 8.97 -1.19
C PHE A 121 11.30 8.08 -0.25
N MET A 122 10.57 7.14 -0.83
CA MET A 122 9.86 6.11 -0.10
C MET A 122 10.07 4.80 -0.85
N TYR A 123 10.42 3.75 -0.11
CA TYR A 123 10.75 2.45 -0.66
C TYR A 123 9.84 1.38 -0.08
N TYR A 124 9.51 0.38 -0.88
CA TYR A 124 8.75 -0.78 -0.43
C TYR A 124 9.46 -2.05 -0.86
N LEU A 125 9.76 -2.91 0.11
CA LEU A 125 10.36 -4.22 -0.13
C LEU A 125 9.25 -5.22 -0.46
N ALA A 126 9.09 -5.53 -1.74
CA ALA A 126 8.09 -6.51 -2.19
C ALA A 126 8.53 -7.94 -1.86
N SER A 127 7.57 -8.83 -1.66
CA SER A 127 7.79 -10.23 -1.32
C SER A 127 7.45 -11.18 -2.47
N SER A 128 6.53 -10.80 -3.34
CA SER A 128 6.06 -11.61 -4.47
C SER A 128 6.87 -11.35 -5.74
N ASP A 129 7.39 -12.42 -6.32
CA ASP A 129 8.03 -12.36 -7.62
C ASP A 129 6.99 -12.21 -8.74
N SER A 130 5.80 -12.81 -8.59
CA SER A 130 4.69 -12.65 -9.54
C SER A 130 4.23 -11.20 -9.66
N PHE A 131 3.99 -10.52 -8.52
CA PHE A 131 3.64 -9.10 -8.50
C PHE A 131 4.74 -8.25 -9.12
N SER A 132 6.00 -8.49 -8.72
CA SER A 132 7.16 -7.71 -9.20
C SER A 132 7.40 -7.86 -10.71
N LYS A 133 7.27 -9.08 -11.25
CA LYS A 133 7.38 -9.35 -12.69
C LYS A 133 6.34 -8.59 -13.50
N TYR A 134 5.10 -8.57 -13.01
CA TYR A 134 4.01 -7.84 -13.65
C TYR A 134 4.33 -6.33 -13.72
N ILE A 135 4.67 -5.71 -12.59
CA ILE A 135 5.02 -4.28 -12.52
C ILE A 135 6.19 -3.94 -13.45
N ARG A 136 7.24 -4.79 -13.49
CA ARG A 136 8.43 -4.56 -14.33
C ARG A 136 8.16 -4.69 -15.82
N ALA A 137 7.30 -5.62 -16.22
CA ALA A 137 6.96 -5.83 -17.62
C ALA A 137 6.28 -4.58 -18.20
N THR A 138 5.30 -4.05 -17.47
CA THR A 138 4.47 -2.95 -17.97
C THR A 138 5.19 -1.59 -17.92
N ASN A 139 6.08 -1.38 -16.94
CA ASN A 139 6.85 -0.13 -16.81
C ASN A 139 8.13 -0.08 -17.65
N HIS A 140 8.42 -1.14 -18.43
CA HIS A 140 9.70 -1.29 -19.15
C HIS A 140 10.93 -1.05 -18.24
N CYS A 141 10.85 -1.46 -16.96
CA CYS A 141 11.88 -1.16 -15.95
C CYS A 141 13.29 -1.58 -16.40
N LYS A 142 13.40 -2.73 -17.08
CA LYS A 142 14.68 -3.25 -17.59
C LYS A 142 15.36 -2.29 -18.56
N GLU A 143 14.62 -1.64 -19.45
CA GLU A 143 15.19 -0.68 -20.40
C GLU A 143 15.52 0.66 -19.70
N GLY A 144 14.71 1.05 -18.71
CA GLY A 144 15.02 2.17 -17.83
C GLY A 144 16.33 1.98 -17.06
N GLU A 145 16.52 0.79 -16.46
CA GLU A 145 17.75 0.40 -15.76
C GLU A 145 18.96 0.44 -16.70
N LYS A 146 18.88 -0.23 -17.86
CA LYS A 146 19.97 -0.23 -18.86
C LYS A 146 20.38 1.20 -19.26
N ARG A 147 19.41 2.07 -19.50
CA ARG A 147 19.67 3.47 -19.86
C ARG A 147 20.36 4.22 -18.73
N LEU A 148 19.90 4.07 -17.49
CA LEU A 148 20.49 4.73 -16.33
C LEU A 148 21.90 4.19 -16.04
N ARG A 149 22.11 2.87 -16.13
CA ARG A 149 23.44 2.25 -16.02
C ARG A 149 24.43 2.89 -16.97
N LYS A 150 24.05 3.00 -18.26
CA LYS A 150 24.89 3.64 -19.27
C LYS A 150 25.22 5.10 -18.91
N GLN A 151 24.24 5.86 -18.42
CA GLN A 151 24.46 7.24 -18.00
C GLN A 151 25.40 7.34 -16.78
N PHE A 152 25.27 6.44 -15.81
CA PHE A 152 26.14 6.40 -14.64
C PHE A 152 27.58 6.02 -15.02
N ALA A 153 27.77 4.99 -15.85
CA ALA A 153 29.09 4.62 -16.35
C ALA A 153 29.76 5.79 -17.09
N GLU A 154 29.03 6.47 -17.98
CA GLU A 154 29.52 7.66 -18.69
C GLU A 154 29.85 8.85 -17.76
N MET A 155 29.13 9.01 -16.65
CA MET A 155 29.45 10.03 -15.64
C MET A 155 30.70 9.67 -14.85
N ILE A 156 30.81 8.43 -14.37
CA ILE A 156 31.95 7.95 -13.58
C ILE A 156 33.24 8.12 -14.39
N GLU A 157 33.25 7.69 -15.66
CA GLU A 157 34.39 7.85 -16.57
C GLU A 157 34.77 9.32 -16.83
N ARG A 158 33.82 10.25 -16.73
CA ARG A 158 34.06 11.69 -16.96
C ARG A 158 34.50 12.45 -15.73
N GLU A 159 34.03 12.06 -14.55
CA GLU A 159 34.21 12.81 -13.31
C GLU A 159 35.31 12.23 -12.42
N TYR A 160 35.67 10.95 -12.56
CA TYR A 160 36.61 10.26 -11.67
C TYR A 160 37.78 9.60 -12.41
N PRO A 161 39.00 9.59 -11.83
CA PRO A 161 40.11 8.79 -12.31
C PRO A 161 39.78 7.28 -12.34
N PRO A 162 40.37 6.48 -13.25
CA PRO A 162 40.06 5.05 -13.39
C PRO A 162 40.18 4.22 -12.10
N GLU A 163 41.16 4.55 -11.26
CA GLU A 163 41.41 3.85 -9.98
C GLU A 163 40.32 4.14 -8.93
N GLU A 164 39.70 5.33 -8.97
CA GLU A 164 38.58 5.70 -8.09
C GLU A 164 37.25 5.16 -8.62
N ALA A 165 37.11 5.06 -9.94
CA ALA A 165 35.98 4.41 -10.60
C ALA A 165 35.90 2.91 -10.29
N GLU A 166 37.04 2.19 -10.28
CA GLU A 166 37.11 0.77 -9.89
C GLU A 166 36.76 0.54 -8.41
N ALA A 167 37.13 1.46 -7.51
CA ALA A 167 36.81 1.38 -6.08
C ALA A 167 35.32 1.59 -5.76
N MET A 168 34.55 2.20 -6.67
CA MET A 168 33.10 2.35 -6.54
C MET A 168 32.31 1.07 -6.86
N GLY A 169 32.99 -0.01 -7.28
CA GLY A 169 32.41 -1.31 -7.56
C GLY A 169 31.87 -1.47 -8.99
N ASP A 170 31.60 -2.71 -9.39
CA ASP A 170 31.04 -3.01 -10.71
C ASP A 170 29.54 -2.60 -10.76
N PRO A 171 29.12 -1.69 -11.67
CA PRO A 171 27.72 -1.38 -11.87
C PRO A 171 26.86 -2.59 -12.27
N ASP A 172 27.44 -3.75 -12.61
CA ASP A 172 26.68 -4.94 -12.98
C ASP A 172 26.13 -5.75 -11.80
N ASP A 173 26.77 -5.73 -10.63
CA ASP A 173 26.43 -6.68 -9.55
C ASP A 173 25.44 -6.17 -8.49
N ASP A 174 25.22 -4.87 -8.32
CA ASP A 174 24.23 -4.36 -7.33
C ASP A 174 23.49 -3.06 -7.72
N PHE A 175 23.30 -2.82 -9.03
CA PHE A 175 22.65 -1.60 -9.48
C PHE A 175 21.16 -1.56 -9.16
N PHE A 176 20.82 -0.79 -8.12
CA PHE A 176 19.48 -0.29 -7.83
C PHE A 176 19.33 1.17 -8.27
N ALA A 177 18.24 1.47 -8.98
CA ALA A 177 17.94 2.83 -9.43
C ALA A 177 16.61 3.33 -8.86
N THR A 178 16.69 4.31 -7.96
CA THR A 178 15.55 5.03 -7.35
C THR A 178 14.63 5.71 -8.37
N TYR A 179 15.10 5.91 -9.61
CA TYR A 179 14.33 6.51 -10.69
C TYR A 179 13.54 5.49 -11.52
N VAL A 180 13.63 4.20 -11.18
CA VAL A 180 12.86 3.12 -11.78
C VAL A 180 11.81 2.66 -10.77
N ALA A 181 10.58 2.43 -11.23
CA ALA A 181 9.46 2.10 -10.34
C ALA A 181 9.69 0.82 -9.50
N LEU A 182 10.42 -0.15 -10.05
CA LEU A 182 10.80 -1.38 -9.35
C LEU A 182 12.18 -1.83 -9.82
N GLY A 183 13.12 -1.96 -8.88
CA GLY A 183 14.48 -2.50 -9.07
C GLY A 183 14.72 -3.75 -8.23
N TYR A 184 15.92 -4.32 -8.30
CA TYR A 184 16.37 -5.36 -7.38
C TYR A 184 17.62 -4.90 -6.65
N ALA A 185 17.73 -5.21 -5.36
CA ALA A 185 18.87 -4.87 -4.52
C ALA A 185 19.32 -6.07 -3.69
N SER A 186 20.61 -6.15 -3.38
CA SER A 186 21.16 -7.09 -2.41
C SER A 186 20.64 -6.81 -1.00
N LYS A 187 20.77 -7.80 -0.10
CA LYS A 187 20.42 -7.59 1.32
C LYS A 187 21.24 -6.47 1.96
N GLU A 188 22.55 -6.46 1.72
CA GLU A 188 23.48 -5.46 2.24
C GLU A 188 23.03 -4.04 1.85
N ARG A 189 22.71 -3.84 0.57
CA ARG A 189 22.21 -2.55 0.09
C ARG A 189 20.87 -2.17 0.70
N ILE A 190 19.95 -3.12 0.86
CA ILE A 190 18.64 -2.88 1.49
C ILE A 190 18.80 -2.41 2.93
N GLU A 191 19.74 -3.00 3.66
CA GLU A 191 20.05 -2.65 5.05
C GLU A 191 20.73 -1.28 5.15
N ASP A 192 21.76 -1.02 4.33
CA ASP A 192 22.55 0.21 4.35
C ASP A 192 21.75 1.46 3.94
N ASP A 193 20.97 1.34 2.87
CA ASP A 193 20.19 2.46 2.32
C ASP A 193 18.77 2.54 2.89
N HIS A 194 18.38 1.61 3.77
CA HIS A 194 17.01 1.48 4.30
C HIS A 194 15.94 1.40 3.20
N LEU A 195 16.11 0.48 2.24
CA LEU A 195 15.24 0.33 1.06
C LEU A 195 13.92 -0.42 1.34
N TYR A 196 13.21 -0.04 2.39
CA TYR A 196 11.96 -0.68 2.83
C TYR A 196 11.07 0.29 3.62
N LEU A 197 9.77 -0.01 3.73
CA LEU A 197 8.87 0.78 4.56
C LEU A 197 9.12 0.50 6.05
N LYS A 198 8.82 1.48 6.89
CA LYS A 198 8.79 1.28 8.33
C LYS A 198 7.78 0.18 8.70
N GLY A 199 8.21 -0.79 9.51
CA GLY A 199 7.41 -1.99 9.81
C GLY A 199 7.78 -3.23 8.98
N GLN A 200 8.72 -3.12 8.02
CA GLN A 200 9.23 -4.26 7.26
C GLN A 200 10.56 -4.81 7.81
N GLU A 201 10.98 -4.43 9.02
CA GLU A 201 12.28 -4.80 9.60
C GLU A 201 12.43 -6.33 9.78
N GLU A 202 11.34 -7.02 10.12
CA GLU A 202 11.32 -8.49 10.19
C GLU A 202 11.49 -9.12 8.80
N ARG A 203 10.92 -8.51 7.75
CA ARG A 203 11.05 -8.97 6.37
C ARG A 203 12.51 -8.87 5.91
N VAL A 204 13.20 -7.77 6.25
CA VAL A 204 14.63 -7.55 5.96
C VAL A 204 15.50 -8.57 6.69
N SER A 205 15.22 -8.79 7.98
CA SER A 205 15.98 -9.73 8.81
C SER A 205 15.96 -11.16 8.24
N GLY A 206 14.83 -11.57 7.67
CA GLY A 206 14.63 -12.89 7.06
C GLY A 206 15.24 -13.08 5.67
N LEU A 207 15.85 -12.06 5.06
CA LEU A 207 16.45 -12.16 3.74
C LEU A 207 17.74 -13.01 3.76
N ASN A 208 17.93 -13.80 2.70
CA ASN A 208 19.17 -14.50 2.40
C ASN A 208 20.23 -13.47 1.94
N PRO A 209 21.43 -13.42 2.55
CA PRO A 209 22.51 -12.51 2.15
C PRO A 209 22.91 -12.59 0.68
N GLU A 210 22.83 -13.77 0.06
CA GLU A 210 23.21 -13.98 -1.36
C GLU A 210 22.06 -13.66 -2.34
N GLY A 211 20.89 -13.29 -1.82
CA GLY A 211 19.69 -13.00 -2.61
C GLY A 211 19.64 -11.58 -3.17
N LYS A 212 18.84 -11.42 -4.23
CA LYS A 212 18.42 -10.11 -4.74
C LYS A 212 16.91 -9.98 -4.63
N TYR A 213 16.45 -8.85 -4.10
CA TYR A 213 15.05 -8.67 -3.71
C TYR A 213 14.41 -7.48 -4.42
N PRO A 214 13.13 -7.60 -4.80
CA PRO A 214 12.43 -6.54 -5.50
C PRO A 214 12.12 -5.38 -4.56
N VAL A 215 12.59 -4.19 -4.94
CA VAL A 215 12.36 -2.93 -4.21
C VAL A 215 11.60 -1.99 -5.12
N MET A 216 10.41 -1.58 -4.69
CA MET A 216 9.68 -0.51 -5.34
C MET A 216 10.18 0.84 -4.83
N SER A 217 10.38 1.78 -5.75
CA SER A 217 10.76 3.15 -5.42
C SER A 217 9.66 4.13 -5.81
N PHE A 218 9.17 4.85 -4.82
CA PHE A 218 8.23 5.95 -5.01
C PHE A 218 9.00 7.26 -4.85
N PHE A 219 9.53 7.77 -5.96
CA PHE A 219 10.22 9.05 -5.94
C PHE A 219 9.22 10.18 -5.70
N GLY A 220 9.29 10.78 -4.51
CA GLY A 220 8.42 11.87 -4.09
C GLY A 220 8.66 13.16 -4.87
N GLY A 221 9.71 13.24 -5.69
CA GLY A 221 10.04 14.42 -6.49
C GLY A 221 10.98 15.41 -5.79
N ASN A 222 11.67 16.23 -6.58
CA ASN A 222 12.47 17.37 -6.12
C ASN A 222 11.60 18.62 -6.08
N PHE A 223 10.99 18.90 -4.93
CA PHE A 223 9.96 19.92 -4.78
C PHE A 223 10.40 21.07 -3.90
N GLY A 224 9.73 22.21 -4.04
CA GLY A 224 9.95 23.34 -3.14
C GLY A 224 9.65 22.97 -1.69
N LYS A 225 10.47 23.43 -0.74
CA LYS A 225 10.30 23.13 0.70
C LYS A 225 8.89 23.46 1.24
N SER A 226 8.21 24.43 0.63
CA SER A 226 6.83 24.81 0.99
C SER A 226 5.79 23.74 0.71
N ILE A 227 6.06 22.79 -0.21
CA ILE A 227 5.15 21.69 -0.54
C ILE A 227 5.66 20.33 -0.02
N SER A 228 6.87 20.26 0.53
CA SER A 228 7.48 19.02 1.00
C SER A 228 6.67 18.28 2.07
N CYS A 229 6.06 19.02 2.99
CA CYS A 229 5.25 18.49 4.08
C CYS A 229 3.84 19.07 3.95
N SER A 230 3.16 18.70 2.87
CA SER A 230 1.81 19.18 2.54
C SER A 230 0.99 18.05 1.94
N LYS A 231 -0.33 18.27 1.81
CA LYS A 231 -1.23 17.34 1.12
C LYS A 231 -0.77 17.00 -0.29
N ASP A 232 -0.15 17.94 -0.99
CA ASP A 232 0.29 17.74 -2.38
C ASP A 232 1.40 16.68 -2.46
N ARG A 233 2.25 16.59 -1.43
CA ARG A 233 3.24 15.51 -1.32
C ARG A 233 2.57 14.14 -1.12
N ALA A 234 1.54 14.07 -0.26
CA ALA A 234 0.81 12.82 -0.04
C ALA A 234 0.12 12.35 -1.33
N LEU A 235 -0.56 13.26 -2.04
CA LEU A 235 -1.19 12.97 -3.33
C LEU A 235 -0.16 12.54 -4.38
N TRP A 236 1.03 13.15 -4.39
CA TRP A 236 2.10 12.74 -5.29
C TRP A 236 2.57 11.31 -5.05
N PHE A 237 2.75 10.91 -3.79
CA PHE A 237 3.09 9.52 -3.46
C PHE A 237 1.98 8.55 -3.87
N ILE A 238 0.71 8.93 -3.65
CA ILE A 238 -0.44 8.15 -4.12
C ILE A 238 -0.35 7.91 -5.63
N ASP A 239 -0.13 8.95 -6.42
CA ASP A 239 0.02 8.83 -7.89
C ASP A 239 1.20 7.91 -8.28
N HIS A 240 2.32 7.98 -7.55
CA HIS A 240 3.50 7.15 -7.81
C HIS A 240 3.30 5.68 -7.42
N ILE A 241 2.40 5.38 -6.49
CA ILE A 241 2.00 4.01 -6.15
C ILE A 241 0.97 3.49 -7.16
N PHE A 242 -0.05 4.29 -7.52
CA PHE A 242 -1.08 3.87 -8.47
C PHE A 242 -0.55 3.67 -9.89
N ARG A 243 0.33 4.56 -10.36
CA ARG A 243 0.84 4.52 -11.74
C ARG A 243 1.37 3.14 -12.15
N PRO A 244 2.29 2.48 -11.42
CA PRO A 244 2.76 1.15 -11.79
C PRO A 244 1.67 0.07 -11.67
N CYS A 245 0.70 0.26 -10.78
CA CYS A 245 -0.36 -0.71 -10.48
C CYS A 245 -1.60 -0.62 -11.40
N LEU A 246 -1.75 0.45 -12.18
CA LEU A 246 -2.88 0.68 -13.08
C LEU A 246 -2.54 0.58 -14.58
N GLN A 247 -1.32 0.18 -14.93
CA GLN A 247 -0.91 0.19 -16.35
C GLN A 247 -1.62 -0.85 -17.22
N GLY A 248 -2.11 -1.92 -16.60
CA GLY A 248 -2.91 -2.95 -17.24
C GLY A 248 -4.38 -2.62 -17.44
N VAL A 249 -4.74 -1.33 -17.40
CA VAL A 249 -6.12 -0.88 -17.58
C VAL A 249 -6.33 -0.40 -19.01
N TRP A 250 -7.36 -0.90 -19.68
CA TRP A 250 -7.80 -0.42 -20.98
C TRP A 250 -9.31 -0.29 -21.05
N ILE A 251 -9.82 0.31 -22.13
CA ILE A 251 -11.25 0.36 -22.41
C ILE A 251 -11.50 -0.55 -23.62
N GLU A 252 -12.47 -1.45 -23.48
CA GLU A 252 -12.97 -2.28 -24.57
C GLU A 252 -14.41 -1.85 -24.91
N THR A 253 -14.81 -2.00 -26.17
CA THR A 253 -16.22 -1.79 -26.56
C THR A 253 -16.89 -3.16 -26.68
N GLU A 254 -17.75 -3.50 -25.71
CA GLU A 254 -18.57 -4.71 -25.74
C GLU A 254 -20.02 -4.31 -26.06
N ASP A 255 -20.59 -4.84 -27.14
CA ASP A 255 -21.96 -4.56 -27.58
C ASP A 255 -22.30 -3.06 -27.72
N GLY A 256 -21.30 -2.23 -28.06
CA GLY A 256 -21.46 -0.78 -28.18
C GLY A 256 -21.33 0.00 -26.86
N ILE A 257 -21.01 -0.69 -25.76
CA ILE A 257 -20.80 -0.10 -24.43
C ILE A 257 -19.29 -0.09 -24.14
N LEU A 258 -18.77 1.07 -23.72
CA LEU A 258 -17.39 1.18 -23.24
C LEU A 258 -17.29 0.54 -21.86
N ALA A 259 -16.48 -0.50 -21.72
CA ALA A 259 -16.23 -1.20 -20.47
C ALA A 259 -14.74 -1.11 -20.10
N PRO A 260 -14.39 -0.63 -18.88
CA PRO A 260 -13.02 -0.70 -18.40
C PRO A 260 -12.65 -2.17 -18.16
N LYS A 261 -11.44 -2.55 -18.60
CA LYS A 261 -10.87 -3.89 -18.44
C LYS A 261 -9.54 -3.77 -17.70
N ALA A 262 -9.21 -4.84 -16.98
CA ALA A 262 -7.95 -5.05 -16.30
C ALA A 262 -7.35 -6.36 -16.78
N ASP A 263 -6.03 -6.45 -16.87
CA ASP A 263 -5.30 -7.69 -17.21
C ASP A 263 -5.17 -8.67 -16.05
N THR A 264 -5.17 -8.19 -14.82
CA THR A 264 -5.00 -9.00 -13.60
C THR A 264 -5.99 -8.62 -12.52
N ASN A 265 -6.24 -9.56 -11.59
CA ASN A 265 -7.03 -9.30 -10.38
C ASN A 265 -6.37 -8.23 -9.48
N PHE A 266 -5.04 -8.10 -9.51
CA PHE A 266 -4.35 -7.00 -8.81
C PHE A 266 -4.76 -5.66 -9.40
N THR A 267 -4.62 -5.52 -10.72
CA THR A 267 -5.00 -4.31 -11.45
C THR A 267 -6.47 -3.96 -11.21
N SER A 268 -7.39 -4.95 -11.16
CA SER A 268 -8.81 -4.69 -10.91
C SER A 268 -9.10 -4.20 -9.48
N LEU A 269 -8.38 -4.69 -8.46
CA LEU A 269 -8.44 -4.16 -7.10
C LEU A 269 -7.96 -2.70 -7.04
N TRP A 270 -6.88 -2.36 -7.75
CA TRP A 270 -6.37 -1.00 -7.83
C TRP A 270 -7.35 -0.05 -8.54
N VAL A 271 -8.01 -0.50 -9.62
CA VAL A 271 -9.07 0.27 -10.28
C VAL A 271 -10.22 0.57 -9.33
N CYS A 272 -10.69 -0.46 -8.60
CA CYS A 272 -11.78 -0.30 -7.64
C CYS A 272 -11.39 0.67 -6.51
N LEU A 273 -10.16 0.58 -5.99
CA LEU A 273 -9.67 1.52 -4.99
C LEU A 273 -9.60 2.95 -5.52
N ALA A 274 -9.10 3.16 -6.75
CA ALA A 274 -9.02 4.47 -7.37
C ALA A 274 -10.41 5.10 -7.53
N ASP A 275 -11.40 4.33 -8.00
CA ASP A 275 -12.78 4.79 -8.14
C ASP A 275 -13.39 5.17 -6.79
N SER A 276 -13.07 4.41 -5.73
CA SER A 276 -13.55 4.70 -4.37
C SER A 276 -13.15 6.10 -3.89
N PHE A 277 -12.06 6.69 -4.37
CA PHE A 277 -11.62 8.03 -3.96
C PHE A 277 -12.36 9.18 -4.63
N ARG A 278 -13.19 8.93 -5.65
CA ARG A 278 -13.91 9.97 -6.39
C ARG A 278 -14.82 10.82 -5.51
N GLU A 279 -15.55 10.19 -4.58
CA GLU A 279 -16.55 10.86 -3.73
C GLU A 279 -16.37 10.53 -2.23
N SER A 280 -15.24 9.94 -1.86
CA SER A 280 -15.01 9.45 -0.50
C SER A 280 -13.90 10.19 0.23
N ARG A 281 -14.05 10.24 1.55
CA ARG A 281 -12.95 10.57 2.47
C ARG A 281 -12.42 9.31 3.13
N VAL A 282 -11.16 9.32 3.54
CA VAL A 282 -10.56 8.24 4.33
C VAL A 282 -10.39 8.70 5.77
N THR A 283 -10.64 7.79 6.71
CA THR A 283 -10.44 8.03 8.15
C THR A 283 -9.97 6.74 8.83
N ALA A 284 -9.55 6.79 10.09
CA ALA A 284 -9.13 5.59 10.83
C ALA A 284 -10.24 5.09 11.78
N CYS A 285 -10.38 3.78 11.89
CA CYS A 285 -11.27 3.17 12.88
C CYS A 285 -10.78 3.47 14.30
N LYS A 286 -11.63 4.09 15.13
CA LYS A 286 -11.28 4.39 16.53
C LYS A 286 -10.92 3.15 17.37
N THR A 287 -11.35 1.97 16.96
CA THR A 287 -11.12 0.73 17.71
C THR A 287 -9.91 -0.05 17.25
N CYS A 288 -9.79 -0.33 15.96
CA CYS A 288 -8.71 -1.17 15.42
C CYS A 288 -7.59 -0.37 14.74
N GLY A 289 -7.84 0.89 14.39
CA GLY A 289 -6.89 1.73 13.65
C GLY A 289 -6.90 1.49 12.14
N LEU A 290 -7.60 0.47 11.65
CA LEU A 290 -7.69 0.22 10.20
C LEU A 290 -8.35 1.38 9.47
N PRO A 291 -7.88 1.72 8.26
CA PRO A 291 -8.51 2.75 7.44
C PRO A 291 -9.95 2.35 7.06
N ILE A 292 -10.79 3.36 6.91
CA ILE A 292 -12.19 3.26 6.51
C ILE A 292 -12.40 4.23 5.37
N ILE A 293 -12.85 3.71 4.22
CA ILE A 293 -13.35 4.52 3.12
C ILE A 293 -14.78 4.92 3.45
N VAL A 294 -15.06 6.22 3.43
CA VAL A 294 -16.37 6.78 3.79
C VAL A 294 -16.97 7.46 2.57
N SER A 295 -17.95 6.79 1.96
CA SER A 295 -18.66 7.21 0.75
C SER A 295 -20.13 7.49 1.05
N GLY A 296 -20.72 8.50 0.41
CA GLY A 296 -22.19 8.72 0.43
C GLY A 296 -22.82 9.09 1.78
N GLU A 297 -22.04 9.23 2.86
CA GLU A 297 -22.56 9.59 4.18
C GLU A 297 -22.96 11.07 4.26
N ARG A 298 -24.27 11.35 4.39
CA ARG A 298 -24.78 12.67 4.80
C ARG A 298 -24.85 12.75 6.31
N GLY A 299 -24.03 13.62 6.93
CA GLY A 299 -24.11 13.93 8.36
C GLY A 299 -22.93 13.40 9.17
N THR A 300 -23.20 12.55 10.18
CA THR A 300 -22.20 12.12 11.17
C THR A 300 -21.12 11.23 10.57
N LYS A 301 -19.86 11.63 10.76
CA LYS A 301 -18.67 10.88 10.36
C LYS A 301 -18.72 9.43 10.90
N ARG A 302 -18.67 8.41 10.03
CA ARG A 302 -18.31 7.04 10.45
C ARG A 302 -16.97 7.03 11.17
N LEU A 303 -16.95 6.33 12.30
CA LEU A 303 -15.81 6.23 13.23
C LEU A 303 -15.30 4.79 13.40
N TYR A 304 -16.03 3.81 12.86
CA TYR A 304 -15.80 2.39 13.11
C TYR A 304 -15.96 1.59 11.81
N CYS A 305 -15.08 0.61 11.60
CA CYS A 305 -15.16 -0.26 10.42
C CYS A 305 -16.38 -1.19 10.49
N ASN A 306 -16.84 -1.58 11.69
CA ASN A 306 -18.03 -2.40 11.86
C ASN A 306 -18.63 -2.26 13.28
N ASP A 307 -19.80 -2.85 13.48
CA ASP A 307 -20.53 -2.82 14.77
C ASP A 307 -19.77 -3.53 15.90
N THR A 308 -18.92 -4.50 15.58
CA THR A 308 -18.07 -5.14 16.58
C THR A 308 -17.04 -4.17 17.14
N CYS A 309 -16.39 -3.38 16.27
CA CYS A 309 -15.49 -2.31 16.69
C CYS A 309 -16.23 -1.23 17.50
N LYS A 310 -17.40 -0.78 17.03
CA LYS A 310 -18.26 0.15 17.77
C LYS A 310 -18.58 -0.33 19.19
N ARG A 311 -18.94 -1.61 19.35
CA ARG A 311 -19.21 -2.22 20.67
C ARG A 311 -17.96 -2.28 21.55
N LYS A 312 -16.82 -2.69 20.99
CA LYS A 312 -15.53 -2.71 21.70
C LYS A 312 -15.13 -1.32 22.18
N TYR A 313 -15.24 -0.29 21.35
CA TYR A 313 -14.94 1.08 21.73
C TYR A 313 -15.82 1.58 22.88
N LYS A 314 -17.13 1.29 22.84
CA LYS A 314 -18.03 1.63 23.95
C LYS A 314 -17.62 0.96 25.27
N ARG A 315 -17.13 -0.28 25.24
CA ARG A 315 -16.61 -0.96 26.44
C ARG A 315 -15.30 -0.33 26.93
N ALA A 316 -14.42 0.09 26.03
CA ALA A 316 -13.20 0.81 26.39
C ALA A 316 -13.52 2.16 27.05
N LEU A 317 -14.51 2.92 26.54
CA LEU A 317 -14.98 4.15 27.19
C LEU A 317 -15.59 3.89 28.58
N LYS A 318 -16.36 2.80 28.72
CA LYS A 318 -16.87 2.38 30.04
C LYS A 318 -15.72 2.06 30.99
N PHE A 319 -14.69 1.37 30.53
CA PHE A 319 -13.49 1.09 31.32
C PHE A 319 -12.82 2.40 31.79
N ALA A 320 -12.62 3.37 30.88
CA ALA A 320 -12.05 4.66 31.24
C ALA A 320 -12.87 5.39 32.31
N SER A 321 -14.19 5.40 32.17
CA SER A 321 -15.08 6.05 33.15
C SER A 321 -15.02 5.38 34.52
N LEU A 322 -15.03 4.04 34.57
CA LEU A 322 -14.90 3.30 35.84
C LEU A 322 -13.58 3.62 36.57
N VAL A 323 -12.48 3.78 35.83
CA VAL A 323 -11.17 4.07 36.45
C VAL A 323 -11.03 5.54 36.80
N ASN A 324 -11.33 6.43 35.85
CA ASN A 324 -11.07 7.87 36.01
C ASN A 324 -12.14 8.58 36.84
N ASP A 325 -13.40 8.22 36.67
CA ASP A 325 -14.53 8.89 37.31
C ASP A 325 -14.91 8.19 38.62
N ASP A 326 -14.95 6.84 38.61
CA ASP A 326 -15.38 6.05 39.78
C ASP A 326 -14.20 5.60 40.67
N GLY A 327 -12.95 5.86 40.27
CA GLY A 327 -11.75 5.52 41.05
C GLY A 327 -11.51 4.01 41.21
N MET A 328 -12.10 3.20 40.33
CA MET A 328 -11.99 1.74 40.37
C MET A 328 -10.60 1.28 39.95
N ASP A 329 -10.07 0.23 40.57
CA ASP A 329 -8.83 -0.37 40.11
C ASP A 329 -8.99 -0.99 38.71
N LEU A 330 -7.85 -1.18 38.02
CA LEU A 330 -7.85 -1.64 36.63
C LEU A 330 -8.45 -3.03 36.44
N GLN A 331 -8.35 -3.93 37.43
CA GLN A 331 -8.85 -5.30 37.31
C GLN A 331 -10.36 -5.35 37.52
N ASP A 332 -10.86 -4.62 38.51
CA ASP A 332 -12.29 -4.51 38.76
C ASP A 332 -12.99 -3.77 37.62
N ALA A 333 -12.37 -2.71 37.09
CA ALA A 333 -12.87 -2.01 35.91
C ALA A 333 -12.88 -2.90 34.66
N ALA A 334 -11.86 -3.75 34.47
CA ALA A 334 -11.81 -4.70 33.37
C ALA A 334 -12.96 -5.72 33.45
N LYS A 335 -13.23 -6.24 34.66
CA LYS A 335 -14.34 -7.16 34.91
C LYS A 335 -15.69 -6.50 34.69
N ALA A 336 -15.90 -5.28 35.19
CA ALA A 336 -17.17 -4.56 35.07
C ALA A 336 -17.45 -4.02 33.66
N SER A 337 -16.41 -3.70 32.89
CA SER A 337 -16.53 -3.29 31.48
C SER A 337 -16.62 -4.47 30.51
N GLY A 338 -16.20 -5.67 30.93
CA GLY A 338 -16.13 -6.86 30.07
C GLY A 338 -15.07 -6.74 28.98
N MET A 339 -13.94 -6.08 29.29
CA MET A 339 -12.80 -5.88 28.40
C MET A 339 -11.50 -5.98 29.19
N ALA A 340 -10.52 -6.72 28.68
CA ALA A 340 -9.20 -6.79 29.28
C ALA A 340 -8.53 -5.41 29.32
N ALA A 341 -7.93 -5.05 30.46
CA ALA A 341 -7.32 -3.73 30.68
C ALA A 341 -6.35 -3.34 29.57
N ALA A 342 -5.41 -4.23 29.20
CA ALA A 342 -4.45 -3.97 28.12
C ALA A 342 -5.12 -3.66 26.76
N THR A 343 -6.25 -4.30 26.47
CA THR A 343 -7.00 -4.02 25.23
C THR A 343 -7.72 -2.67 25.31
N ALA A 344 -8.32 -2.35 26.47
CA ALA A 344 -8.99 -1.07 26.69
C ALA A 344 -7.99 0.09 26.59
N THR A 345 -6.88 0.02 27.32
CA THR A 345 -5.81 1.03 27.32
C THR A 345 -5.30 1.30 25.91
N ARG A 346 -4.96 0.25 25.14
CA ARG A 346 -4.51 0.41 23.75
C ARG A 346 -5.54 1.11 22.84
N ILE A 347 -6.83 0.82 23.03
CA ILE A 347 -7.90 1.49 22.27
C ILE A 347 -8.01 2.97 22.67
N LEU A 348 -7.92 3.27 23.96
CA LEU A 348 -8.07 4.61 24.51
C LEU A 348 -6.89 5.52 24.18
N GLU A 349 -5.66 5.02 24.33
CA GLU A 349 -4.42 5.73 23.99
C GLU A 349 -4.40 6.18 22.53
N ARG A 350 -4.83 5.31 21.60
CA ARG A 350 -4.96 5.69 20.17
C ARG A 350 -5.86 6.90 19.94
N ASN A 351 -6.82 7.13 20.84
CA ASN A 351 -7.78 8.23 20.76
C ASN A 351 -7.45 9.37 21.73
N GLY A 352 -6.24 9.39 22.31
CA GLY A 352 -5.81 10.44 23.24
C GLY A 352 -6.56 10.44 24.58
N ILE A 353 -7.14 9.30 24.97
CA ILE A 353 -7.85 9.14 26.25
C ILE A 353 -6.91 8.43 27.22
N TYR A 354 -6.48 9.13 28.25
CA TYR A 354 -5.61 8.60 29.28
C TYR A 354 -6.42 7.99 30.43
N VAL A 355 -5.96 6.85 30.93
CA VAL A 355 -6.51 6.19 32.10
C VAL A 355 -5.56 6.43 33.27
N ASN A 356 -6.03 7.09 34.31
CA ASN A 356 -5.25 7.36 35.52
C ASN A 356 -5.16 6.07 36.33
N SER A 357 -4.16 5.23 36.05
CA SER A 357 -3.79 4.17 36.97
C SER A 357 -3.25 4.83 38.23
N ALA A 358 -4.04 4.84 39.31
CA ALA A 358 -3.50 5.14 40.64
C ALA A 358 -2.30 4.20 40.88
N GLN A 359 -1.14 4.78 41.21
CA GLN A 359 0.05 4.02 41.64
C GLN A 359 -0.20 3.32 42.96
#